data_AF-A0A7J8YJC7-F1
#
_entry.id   AF-A0A7J8YJC7-F1
#
_cell.length_a   1.000
_cell.length_b   1.000
_cell.length_c   1.000
_cell.angle_alpha   90.00
_cell.angle_beta   90.00
_cell.angle_gamma   90.00
#
_symmetry.space_group_name_H-M   'P 1'
#
loop_
_entity.id
_entity.type
_entity.pdbx_description
1 polymer ?
#
loop_
_entity_poly.entity_id
_entity_poly.type
_entity_poly.pdbx_seq_one_letter_code
_entity_poly.pdbx_strand_id
1 'polypeptide(L)'
;FWELDTDHDFLIDKENLIRYGNHALTYRIVDRIFSQVPRKFTSKVEGKMGYEDFVYFILAEEDKSSEPSLEYWFKCIDLDGNGVLTRNEMQFFYEEQLHRMECMAQEPVLFEDILCQMIDMIKPQDESYIMLRDLKGSKLSGSVFNILFNLNKFMAFETRDPFLIRQERENPTLTEWDRFAHREYIRLSMEDDVEDASNGSAEVLREELNTLLLCWAPERQMSP
;
A
#
# COMPACT_ATOMS: atom_id res chain seq x y z
N PHE A 1 -5.60 3.91 -12.58
CA PHE A 1 -5.47 3.29 -13.91
C PHE A 1 -5.35 4.35 -14.99
N TRP A 2 -6.39 5.17 -15.20
CA TRP A 2 -6.41 6.21 -16.24
C TRP A 2 -5.20 7.17 -16.20
N GLU A 3 -4.79 7.60 -15.00
CA GLU A 3 -3.60 8.45 -14.82
C GLU A 3 -2.27 7.79 -15.26
N LEU A 4 -2.20 6.45 -15.32
CA LEU A 4 -0.98 5.71 -15.70
C LEU A 4 -0.97 5.31 -17.18
N ASP A 5 -2.14 4.99 -17.73
CA ASP A 5 -2.36 4.61 -19.13
C ASP A 5 -2.46 5.87 -20.02
N THR A 6 -1.31 6.48 -20.29
CA THR A 6 -1.20 7.77 -21.00
C THR A 6 -1.47 7.68 -22.51
N ASP A 7 -1.28 6.51 -23.11
CA ASP A 7 -1.57 6.23 -24.52
C ASP A 7 -2.96 5.63 -24.74
N HIS A 8 -3.70 5.37 -23.65
CA HIS A 8 -5.10 4.92 -23.65
C HIS A 8 -5.30 3.60 -24.41
N ASP A 9 -4.33 2.69 -24.32
CA ASP A 9 -4.39 1.37 -24.94
C ASP A 9 -5.03 0.30 -24.02
N PHE A 10 -5.52 0.72 -22.84
CA PHE A 10 -6.06 -0.12 -21.77
C PHE A 10 -5.06 -1.13 -21.20
N LEU A 11 -3.77 -0.84 -21.33
CA LEU A 11 -2.69 -1.65 -20.81
C LEU A 11 -1.71 -0.79 -20.02
N ILE A 12 -1.12 -1.38 -18.98
CA ILE A 12 -0.09 -0.73 -18.17
C ILE A 12 1.17 -1.58 -18.30
N ASP A 13 2.27 -0.98 -18.74
CA ASP A 13 3.59 -1.60 -18.71
C ASP A 13 4.36 -1.22 -17.42
N LYS A 14 5.59 -1.75 -17.33
CA LYS A 14 6.45 -1.51 -16.17
C LYS A 14 6.75 -0.03 -15.94
N GLU A 15 6.97 0.73 -17.02
CA GLU A 15 7.33 2.15 -16.95
C GLU A 15 6.11 3.01 -16.57
N ASN A 16 4.91 2.60 -16.99
CA ASN A 16 3.67 3.18 -16.48
C ASN A 16 3.56 2.94 -14.97
N LEU A 17 3.69 1.68 -14.50
CA LEU A 17 3.48 1.36 -13.08
C LEU A 17 4.53 1.98 -12.15
N ILE A 18 5.77 2.16 -12.60
CA ILE A 18 6.82 2.84 -11.82
C ILE A 18 6.40 4.26 -11.42
N ARG A 19 5.51 4.92 -12.16
CA ARG A 19 5.02 6.27 -11.84
C ARG A 19 3.91 6.28 -10.79
N TYR A 20 3.36 5.11 -10.44
CA TYR A 20 2.28 4.97 -9.45
C TYR A 20 2.62 5.67 -8.13
N GLY A 21 1.67 6.47 -7.63
CA GLY A 21 1.80 7.15 -6.35
C GLY A 21 2.99 8.10 -6.28
N ASN A 22 3.35 8.76 -7.39
CA ASN A 22 4.57 9.57 -7.51
C ASN A 22 5.83 8.75 -7.19
N HIS A 23 6.00 7.65 -7.93
CA HIS A 23 7.10 6.70 -7.73
C HIS A 23 7.11 6.06 -6.35
N ALA A 24 5.95 5.75 -5.75
CA ALA A 24 5.88 5.20 -4.39
C ALA A 24 6.66 3.88 -4.26
N LEU A 25 6.54 3.00 -5.26
CA LEU A 25 7.13 1.65 -5.25
C LEU A 25 8.56 1.62 -5.79
N THR A 26 9.39 0.73 -5.26
CA THR A 26 10.74 0.47 -5.78
C THR A 26 10.72 -0.27 -7.12
N TYR A 27 11.77 -0.11 -7.92
CA TYR A 27 11.94 -0.84 -9.17
C TYR A 27 12.01 -2.35 -8.94
N ARG A 28 12.73 -2.80 -7.90
CA ARG A 28 12.81 -4.24 -7.54
C ARG A 28 11.43 -4.84 -7.32
N ILE A 29 10.52 -4.17 -6.59
CA ILE A 29 9.19 -4.75 -6.36
C ILE A 29 8.31 -4.70 -7.61
N VAL A 30 8.39 -3.63 -8.41
CA VAL A 30 7.66 -3.53 -9.67
C VAL A 30 8.10 -4.63 -10.64
N ASP A 31 9.39 -4.97 -10.67
CA ASP A 31 9.90 -6.09 -11.46
C ASP A 31 9.29 -7.43 -11.06
N ARG A 32 9.10 -7.67 -9.75
CA ARG A 32 8.45 -8.90 -9.24
C ARG A 32 6.99 -8.99 -9.65
N ILE A 33 6.28 -7.86 -9.67
CA ILE A 33 4.89 -7.78 -10.15
C ILE A 33 4.82 -8.17 -11.63
N PHE A 34 5.66 -7.57 -12.48
CA PHE A 34 5.67 -7.84 -13.93
C PHE A 34 6.29 -9.20 -14.31
N SER A 35 7.08 -9.79 -13.43
CA SER A 35 7.48 -11.21 -13.50
C SER A 35 6.30 -12.15 -13.20
N GLN A 36 5.14 -11.62 -12.82
CA GLN A 36 3.91 -12.36 -12.54
C GLN A 36 4.12 -13.47 -11.51
N VAL A 37 4.95 -13.18 -10.50
CA VAL A 37 5.21 -14.04 -9.35
C VAL A 37 3.99 -14.10 -8.42
N PRO A 38 3.39 -12.97 -7.99
CA PRO A 38 2.27 -13.03 -7.05
C PRO A 38 1.00 -13.61 -7.68
N ARG A 39 0.78 -13.28 -8.96
CA ARG A 39 -0.39 -13.68 -9.76
C ARG A 39 -0.03 -13.63 -11.25
N LYS A 40 -0.54 -14.59 -12.03
CA LYS A 40 -0.48 -14.53 -13.51
C LYS A 40 -1.45 -13.49 -14.04
N PHE A 41 -0.99 -12.68 -14.98
CA PHE A 41 -1.81 -11.67 -15.63
C PHE A 41 -2.84 -12.34 -16.54
N THR A 42 -4.04 -11.76 -16.60
CA THR A 42 -5.09 -12.15 -17.56
C THR A 42 -4.90 -11.45 -18.89
N SER A 43 -4.11 -10.37 -18.93
CA SER A 43 -3.60 -9.75 -20.15
C SER A 43 -2.97 -10.78 -21.09
N LYS A 44 -3.30 -10.65 -22.38
CA LYS A 44 -2.75 -11.47 -23.46
C LYS A 44 -1.50 -10.84 -24.09
N VAL A 45 -1.12 -9.65 -23.65
CA VAL A 45 0.03 -8.90 -24.17
C VAL A 45 1.19 -9.07 -23.21
N GLU A 46 2.30 -9.59 -23.73
CA GLU A 46 3.51 -9.84 -22.94
C GLU A 46 4.03 -8.54 -22.32
N GLY A 47 4.44 -8.62 -21.04
CA GLY A 47 4.99 -7.48 -20.31
C GLY A 47 3.99 -6.37 -19.96
N LYS A 48 2.70 -6.55 -20.28
CA LYS A 48 1.65 -5.57 -19.99
C LYS A 48 0.55 -6.16 -19.12
N MET A 49 0.07 -5.41 -18.14
CA MET A 49 -1.07 -5.77 -17.29
C MET A 49 -2.34 -5.07 -17.79
N GLY A 50 -3.47 -5.78 -17.79
CA GLY A 50 -4.77 -5.19 -18.14
C GLY A 50 -5.44 -4.52 -16.94
N TYR A 51 -6.61 -3.92 -17.15
CA TYR A 51 -7.40 -3.31 -16.07
C TYR A 51 -7.72 -4.28 -14.93
N GLU A 52 -8.12 -5.53 -15.25
CA GLU A 52 -8.40 -6.55 -14.23
C GLU A 52 -7.17 -6.84 -13.37
N ASP A 53 -6.00 -7.03 -14.00
CA ASP A 53 -4.74 -7.25 -13.31
C ASP A 53 -4.39 -6.06 -12.40
N PHE A 54 -4.66 -4.84 -12.88
CA PHE A 54 -4.44 -3.62 -12.11
C PHE A 54 -5.38 -3.52 -10.90
N VAL A 55 -6.62 -4.01 -10.99
CA VAL A 55 -7.53 -4.09 -9.85
C VAL A 55 -6.97 -4.98 -8.74
N TYR A 56 -6.38 -6.13 -9.08
CA TYR A 56 -5.72 -6.97 -8.08
C TYR A 56 -4.51 -6.28 -7.46
N PHE A 57 -3.70 -5.59 -8.28
CA PHE A 57 -2.57 -4.80 -7.78
C PHE A 57 -3.02 -3.71 -6.81
N ILE A 58 -4.02 -2.88 -7.17
CA ILE A 58 -4.42 -1.73 -6.34
C ILE A 58 -5.05 -2.18 -5.02
N LEU A 59 -5.85 -3.26 -5.03
CA LEU A 59 -6.40 -3.84 -3.80
C LEU A 59 -5.30 -4.33 -2.87
N ALA A 60 -4.27 -4.99 -3.42
CA ALA A 60 -3.13 -5.44 -2.63
C ALA A 60 -2.27 -4.26 -2.15
N GLU A 61 -2.03 -3.26 -2.98
CA GLU A 61 -1.14 -2.14 -2.67
C GLU A 61 -1.73 -1.21 -1.60
N GLU A 62 -3.04 -0.96 -1.64
CA GLU A 62 -3.71 -0.01 -0.76
C GLU A 62 -4.10 -0.59 0.59
N ASP A 63 -4.47 -1.87 0.68
CA ASP A 63 -4.64 -2.57 1.95
C ASP A 63 -3.68 -3.76 2.09
N LYS A 64 -2.43 -3.44 2.47
CA LYS A 64 -1.39 -4.43 2.76
C LYS A 64 -1.62 -5.28 4.00
N SER A 65 -2.63 -4.97 4.80
CA SER A 65 -2.96 -5.72 6.01
C SER A 65 -3.99 -6.81 5.74
N SER A 66 -4.70 -6.75 4.61
CA SER A 66 -5.64 -7.78 4.20
C SER A 66 -4.95 -9.11 3.87
N GLU A 67 -5.59 -10.23 4.20
CA GLU A 67 -5.02 -11.57 3.97
C GLU A 67 -4.61 -11.84 2.50
N PRO A 68 -5.42 -11.48 1.48
CA PRO A 68 -5.01 -11.63 0.08
C PRO A 68 -3.78 -10.79 -0.27
N SER A 69 -3.65 -9.60 0.32
CA SER A 69 -2.51 -8.73 0.09
C SER A 69 -1.24 -9.24 0.75
N LEU A 70 -1.34 -9.77 1.98
CA LEU A 70 -0.20 -10.42 2.65
C LEU A 70 0.37 -11.54 1.77
N GLU A 71 -0.50 -12.37 1.18
CA GLU A 71 -0.07 -13.44 0.26
C GLU A 71 0.54 -12.91 -1.04
N TYR A 72 -0.03 -11.84 -1.60
CA TYR A 72 0.46 -11.19 -2.80
C TYR A 72 1.89 -10.69 -2.58
N TRP A 73 2.12 -9.89 -1.54
CA TRP A 73 3.41 -9.29 -1.29
C TRP A 73 4.45 -10.28 -0.76
N PHE A 74 4.03 -11.26 0.05
CA PHE A 74 4.91 -12.34 0.49
C PHE A 74 5.54 -13.07 -0.70
N LYS A 75 4.73 -13.48 -1.69
CA LYS A 75 5.24 -14.11 -2.92
C LYS A 75 6.18 -13.21 -3.71
N CYS A 76 5.93 -11.89 -3.73
CA CYS A 76 6.82 -10.96 -4.40
C CYS A 76 8.21 -10.94 -3.75
N ILE A 77 8.28 -10.94 -2.41
CA ILE A 77 9.54 -10.75 -1.69
C ILE A 77 10.28 -12.06 -1.36
N ASP A 78 9.58 -13.19 -1.35
CA ASP A 78 10.16 -14.54 -1.33
C ASP A 78 10.85 -14.79 -2.68
N LEU A 79 12.18 -14.61 -2.73
CA LEU A 79 12.95 -14.59 -3.97
C LEU A 79 13.20 -16.00 -4.49
N ASP A 80 13.40 -16.96 -3.58
CA ASP A 80 13.68 -18.36 -3.91
C ASP A 80 12.42 -19.25 -3.87
N GLY A 81 11.30 -18.75 -3.34
CA GLY A 81 10.01 -19.43 -3.31
C GLY A 81 9.93 -20.52 -2.24
N ASN A 82 10.78 -20.47 -1.20
CA ASN A 82 10.87 -21.51 -0.18
C ASN A 82 9.83 -21.35 0.95
N GLY A 83 9.06 -20.26 0.96
CA GLY A 83 8.03 -19.99 1.96
C GLY A 83 8.53 -19.36 3.25
N VAL A 84 9.78 -18.89 3.30
CA VAL A 84 10.36 -18.14 4.43
C VAL A 84 11.06 -16.89 3.92
N LEU A 85 10.99 -15.80 4.69
CA LEU A 85 11.68 -14.56 4.38
C LEU A 85 12.88 -14.42 5.30
N THR A 86 14.05 -14.49 4.70
CA THR A 86 15.31 -14.38 5.41
C THR A 86 15.80 -12.95 5.43
N ARG A 87 16.80 -12.71 6.28
CA ARG A 87 17.57 -11.46 6.30
C ARG A 87 18.00 -11.00 4.90
N ASN A 88 18.47 -11.93 4.06
CA ASN A 88 19.04 -11.58 2.76
C ASN A 88 18.00 -11.01 1.79
N GLU A 89 16.78 -11.56 1.79
CA GLU A 89 15.70 -11.09 0.92
C GLU A 89 15.18 -9.73 1.39
N MET A 90 15.00 -9.57 2.70
CA MET A 90 14.61 -8.28 3.29
C MET A 90 15.66 -7.20 3.00
N GLN A 91 16.94 -7.52 3.16
CA GLN A 91 18.04 -6.60 2.85
C GLN A 91 18.04 -6.22 1.37
N PHE A 92 17.82 -7.20 0.49
CA PHE A 92 17.73 -6.96 -0.95
C PHE A 92 16.64 -5.94 -1.28
N PHE A 93 15.44 -5.98 -0.71
CA PHE A 93 14.46 -4.93 -1.01
C PHE A 93 14.82 -3.58 -0.35
N TYR A 94 15.29 -3.62 0.90
CA TYR A 94 15.60 -2.41 1.66
C TYR A 94 16.78 -1.58 1.09
N GLU A 95 17.77 -2.20 0.46
CA GLU A 95 18.89 -1.49 -0.17
C GLU A 95 18.45 -0.40 -1.17
N GLU A 96 17.38 -0.66 -1.93
CA GLU A 96 16.86 0.33 -2.88
C GLU A 96 16.16 1.49 -2.14
N GLN A 97 15.48 1.20 -1.04
CA GLN A 97 14.87 2.22 -0.17
C GLN A 97 15.93 3.14 0.44
N LEU A 98 17.03 2.56 0.92
CA LEU A 98 18.16 3.29 1.49
C LEU A 98 18.68 4.34 0.49
N HIS A 99 18.92 3.92 -0.75
CA HIS A 99 19.38 4.83 -1.80
C HIS A 99 18.38 5.95 -2.08
N ARG A 100 17.08 5.65 -2.09
CA ARG A 100 16.04 6.66 -2.30
C ARG A 100 15.92 7.66 -1.15
N MET A 101 16.09 7.21 0.11
CA MET A 101 16.13 8.09 1.27
C MET A 101 17.30 9.08 1.20
N GLU A 102 18.48 8.62 0.78
CA GLU A 102 19.65 9.48 0.55
C GLU A 102 19.38 10.55 -0.51
N CYS A 103 18.74 10.18 -1.62
CA CYS A 103 18.34 11.13 -2.67
C CYS A 103 17.35 12.21 -2.17
N MET A 104 16.57 11.90 -1.14
CA MET A 104 15.62 12.82 -0.50
C MET A 104 16.21 13.58 0.69
N ALA A 105 17.53 13.47 0.92
CA ALA A 105 18.24 14.04 2.06
C ALA A 105 17.64 13.64 3.42
N GLN A 106 17.03 12.45 3.49
CA GLN A 106 16.58 11.83 4.73
C GLN A 106 17.75 11.07 5.36
N GLU A 107 17.77 11.00 6.70
CA GLU A 107 18.78 10.23 7.41
C GLU A 107 18.54 8.73 7.18
N PRO A 108 19.49 8.01 6.56
CA PRO A 108 19.35 6.58 6.31
C PRO A 108 19.43 5.80 7.63
N VAL A 109 18.55 4.82 7.80
CA VAL A 109 18.58 3.90 8.94
C VAL A 109 19.35 2.64 8.55
N LEU A 110 20.18 2.12 9.46
CA LEU A 110 20.92 0.89 9.19
C LEU A 110 19.95 -0.29 9.08
N PHE A 111 20.22 -1.19 8.14
CA PHE A 111 19.36 -2.35 7.92
C PHE A 111 19.23 -3.24 9.18
N GLU A 112 20.25 -3.31 10.04
CA GLU A 112 20.17 -4.07 11.29
C GLU A 112 19.10 -3.51 12.25
N ASP A 113 18.99 -2.19 12.33
CA ASP A 113 17.98 -1.53 13.18
C ASP A 113 16.59 -1.73 12.60
N ILE A 114 16.46 -1.64 11.28
CA ILE A 114 15.22 -1.94 10.55
C ILE A 114 14.82 -3.41 10.70
N LEU A 115 15.76 -4.34 10.65
CA LEU A 115 15.50 -5.76 10.86
C LEU A 115 14.97 -5.99 12.28
N CYS A 116 15.61 -5.42 13.30
CA CYS A 116 15.12 -5.49 14.67
C CYS A 116 13.69 -4.94 14.78
N GLN A 117 13.43 -3.77 14.19
CA GLN A 117 12.10 -3.16 14.17
C GLN A 117 11.06 -4.07 13.50
N MET A 118 11.37 -4.67 12.36
CA MET A 118 10.46 -5.59 11.66
C MET A 118 10.19 -6.86 12.50
N ILE A 119 11.22 -7.43 13.13
CA ILE A 119 11.07 -8.59 14.02
C ILE A 119 10.18 -8.23 15.22
N ASP A 120 10.35 -7.06 15.82
CA ASP A 120 9.53 -6.58 16.93
C ASP A 120 8.05 -6.35 16.53
N MET A 121 7.82 -5.90 15.29
CA MET A 121 6.48 -5.68 14.73
C MET A 121 5.75 -6.99 14.43
N ILE A 122 6.46 -8.00 13.93
CA ILE A 122 5.87 -9.28 13.52
C ILE A 122 5.81 -10.28 14.68
N LYS A 123 6.84 -10.30 15.53
CA LYS A 123 7.05 -11.30 16.59
C LYS A 123 6.95 -12.73 16.06
N PRO A 124 7.78 -13.10 15.06
CA PRO A 124 7.73 -14.43 14.48
C PRO A 124 8.06 -15.49 15.53
N GLN A 125 7.63 -16.73 15.27
CA GLN A 125 7.95 -17.86 16.15
C GLN A 125 9.48 -18.13 16.23
N ASP A 126 10.19 -17.87 15.14
CA ASP A 126 11.64 -17.97 15.02
C ASP A 126 12.16 -16.64 14.46
N GLU A 127 13.06 -15.97 15.16
CA GLU A 127 13.55 -14.64 14.77
C GLU A 127 14.52 -14.69 13.58
N SER A 128 14.96 -15.87 13.15
CA SER A 128 15.87 -16.02 12.01
C SER A 128 15.19 -15.91 10.64
N TYR A 129 13.86 -16.07 10.57
CA TYR A 129 13.08 -15.94 9.34
C TYR A 129 11.60 -15.62 9.62
N ILE A 130 10.92 -15.01 8.66
CA ILE A 130 9.50 -14.70 8.75
C ILE A 130 8.71 -15.56 7.77
N MET A 131 7.67 -16.26 8.24
CA MET A 131 6.72 -16.95 7.36
C MET A 131 5.44 -16.15 7.17
N LEU A 132 4.68 -16.50 6.13
CA LEU A 132 3.36 -15.92 5.88
C LEU A 132 2.42 -16.02 7.10
N ARG A 133 2.50 -17.11 7.88
CA ARG A 133 1.67 -17.26 9.09
C ARG A 133 1.99 -16.23 10.17
N ASP A 134 3.26 -15.82 10.27
CA ASP A 134 3.70 -14.84 11.25
C ASP A 134 3.14 -13.46 10.85
N LEU A 135 3.19 -13.14 9.54
CA LEU A 135 2.58 -11.93 9.00
C LEU A 135 1.06 -11.89 9.19
N LYS A 136 0.35 -13.01 8.98
CA LYS A 136 -1.10 -13.10 9.23
C LYS A 136 -1.46 -12.88 10.71
N GLY A 137 -0.51 -13.12 11.63
CA GLY A 137 -0.69 -12.92 13.07
C GLY A 137 -0.50 -11.48 13.54
N SER A 138 0.13 -10.60 12.74
CA SER A 138 0.43 -9.23 13.13
C SER A 138 -0.41 -8.20 12.37
N LYS A 139 -0.91 -7.19 13.11
CA LYS A 139 -1.61 -6.03 12.52
C LYS A 139 -0.67 -5.02 11.86
N LEU A 140 0.64 -5.19 12.03
CA LEU A 140 1.67 -4.28 11.51
C LEU A 140 2.37 -4.82 10.26
N SER A 141 1.93 -5.97 9.74
CA SER A 141 2.53 -6.62 8.57
C SER A 141 2.49 -5.76 7.32
N GLY A 142 1.43 -4.98 7.12
CA GLY A 142 1.37 -4.02 6.01
C GLY A 142 2.50 -2.98 6.05
N SER A 143 2.91 -2.55 7.25
CA SER A 143 4.01 -1.61 7.43
C SER A 143 5.37 -2.23 7.10
N VAL A 144 5.59 -3.52 7.38
CA VAL A 144 6.82 -4.24 7.00
C VAL A 144 7.04 -4.19 5.49
N PHE A 145 5.99 -4.45 4.71
CA PHE A 145 6.06 -4.33 3.26
C PHE A 145 6.35 -2.90 2.79
N ASN A 146 5.75 -1.90 3.43
CA ASN A 146 6.03 -0.50 3.09
C ASN A 146 7.50 -0.13 3.37
N ILE A 147 8.07 -0.55 4.52
CA ILE A 147 9.48 -0.36 4.85
C ILE A 147 10.38 -0.88 3.72
N LEU A 148 10.08 -2.07 3.21
CA LEU A 148 10.89 -2.74 2.20
C LEU A 148 10.80 -2.11 0.80
N PHE A 149 9.65 -1.57 0.40
CA PHE A 149 9.48 -1.18 -1.02
C PHE A 149 8.47 -0.07 -1.33
N ASN A 150 7.80 0.54 -0.34
CA ASN A 150 6.96 1.72 -0.56
C ASN A 150 7.45 2.90 0.31
N LEU A 151 8.29 3.75 -0.27
CA LEU A 151 8.91 4.87 0.46
C LEU A 151 7.89 5.86 1.00
N ASN A 152 6.87 6.20 0.22
CA ASN A 152 5.90 7.22 0.63
C ASN A 152 5.13 6.76 1.87
N LYS A 153 4.66 5.50 1.88
CA LYS A 153 3.96 4.92 3.04
C LYS A 153 4.92 4.65 4.21
N PHE A 154 6.18 4.31 3.95
CA PHE A 154 7.20 4.16 4.98
C PHE A 154 7.49 5.48 5.69
N MET A 155 7.80 6.55 4.95
CA MET A 155 8.04 7.88 5.54
C MET A 155 6.81 8.42 6.25
N ALA A 156 5.62 8.22 5.69
CA ALA A 156 4.38 8.56 6.37
C ALA A 156 4.29 7.85 7.71
N PHE A 157 4.58 6.54 7.77
CA PHE A 157 4.57 5.75 9.00
C PHE A 157 5.56 6.27 10.06
N GLU A 158 6.80 6.57 9.68
CA GLU A 158 7.83 7.08 10.60
C GLU A 158 7.50 8.47 11.17
N THR A 159 6.85 9.31 10.37
CA THR A 159 6.46 10.68 10.75
C THR A 159 5.07 10.79 11.35
N ARG A 160 4.38 9.66 11.64
CA ARG A 160 2.99 9.68 12.11
C ARG A 160 2.83 10.49 13.39
N ASP A 161 1.95 11.49 13.30
CA ASP A 161 1.56 12.29 14.45
C ASP A 161 0.81 11.42 15.48
N PRO A 162 1.20 11.44 16.77
CA PRO A 162 0.45 10.79 17.85
C PRO A 162 -1.05 11.09 17.88
N PHE A 163 -1.49 12.25 17.38
CA PHE A 163 -2.89 12.62 17.25
C PHE A 163 -3.61 11.80 16.16
N LEU A 164 -3.03 11.62 14.98
CA LEU A 164 -3.60 10.81 13.90
C LEU A 164 -3.72 9.33 14.32
N ILE A 165 -2.73 8.83 15.08
CA ILE A 165 -2.78 7.48 15.65
C ILE A 165 -3.98 7.31 16.59
N ARG A 166 -4.36 8.35 17.35
CA ARG A 166 -5.55 8.30 18.21
C ARG A 166 -6.83 8.29 17.40
N GLN A 167 -6.93 9.14 16.38
CA GLN A 167 -8.11 9.22 15.51
C GLN A 167 -8.37 7.91 14.75
N GLU A 168 -7.34 7.23 14.26
CA GLU A 168 -7.50 5.91 13.63
C GLU A 168 -8.04 4.85 14.61
N ARG A 169 -7.66 4.95 15.89
CA ARG A 169 -8.17 4.06 16.95
C ARG A 169 -9.62 4.36 17.31
N GLU A 170 -10.13 5.55 17.01
CA GLU A 170 -11.54 5.91 17.26
C GLU A 170 -12.48 5.22 16.26
N ASN A 171 -12.01 4.92 15.05
CA ASN A 171 -12.77 4.18 14.02
C ASN A 171 -12.05 2.88 13.61
N PRO A 172 -11.96 1.88 14.51
CA PRO A 172 -11.21 0.65 14.26
C PRO A 172 -11.90 -0.30 13.27
N THR A 173 -13.14 -0.02 12.88
CA THR A 173 -13.92 -0.83 11.95
C THR A 173 -13.62 -0.55 10.48
N LEU A 174 -12.97 0.57 10.18
CA LEU A 174 -12.58 0.91 8.80
C LEU A 174 -11.25 0.25 8.45
N THR A 175 -11.24 -0.47 7.33
CA THR A 175 -10.02 -1.04 6.73
C THR A 175 -9.18 0.06 6.07
N GLU A 176 -7.93 -0.26 5.74
CA GLU A 176 -7.09 0.68 4.98
C GLU A 176 -7.66 0.95 3.59
N TRP A 177 -8.31 -0.05 2.98
CA TRP A 177 -9.04 0.12 1.73
C TRP A 177 -10.18 1.12 1.88
N ASP A 178 -10.99 1.02 2.95
CA ASP A 178 -12.10 1.96 3.18
C ASP A 178 -11.59 3.40 3.31
N ARG A 179 -10.47 3.59 4.03
CA ARG A 179 -9.82 4.90 4.18
C ARG A 179 -9.29 5.43 2.85
N PHE A 180 -8.63 4.58 2.07
CA PHE A 180 -8.13 4.93 0.74
C PHE A 180 -9.27 5.30 -0.21
N ALA A 181 -10.28 4.44 -0.34
CA ALA A 181 -11.42 4.65 -1.23
C ALA A 181 -12.18 5.94 -0.87
N HIS A 182 -12.37 6.22 0.43
CA HIS A 182 -12.99 7.45 0.89
C HIS A 182 -12.17 8.70 0.50
N ARG A 183 -10.85 8.67 0.74
CA ARG A 183 -9.96 9.77 0.35
C ARG A 183 -9.96 10.02 -1.15
N GLU A 184 -9.85 8.98 -1.95
CA GLU A 184 -9.85 9.10 -3.41
C GLU A 184 -11.20 9.56 -3.94
N TYR A 185 -12.31 9.10 -3.36
CA TYR A 185 -13.65 9.59 -3.71
C TYR A 185 -13.75 11.10 -3.47
N ILE A 186 -13.32 11.59 -2.30
CA ILE A 186 -13.33 13.03 -2.01
C ILE A 186 -12.45 13.79 -3.00
N ARG A 187 -11.22 13.32 -3.23
CA ARG A 187 -10.28 13.95 -4.16
C ARG A 187 -10.90 14.11 -5.56
N LEU A 188 -11.44 13.03 -6.10
CA LEU A 188 -12.05 13.02 -7.43
C LEU A 188 -13.30 13.90 -7.49
N SER A 189 -14.16 13.87 -6.47
CA SER A 189 -15.35 14.74 -6.42
C SER A 189 -15.00 16.23 -6.36
N MET A 190 -13.89 16.60 -5.72
CA MET A 190 -13.41 17.98 -5.67
C MET A 190 -12.76 18.41 -6.98
N GLU A 191 -12.15 17.50 -7.74
CA GLU A 191 -11.58 17.79 -9.05
C GLU A 191 -12.68 18.09 -10.08
N ASP A 192 -13.80 17.36 -10.02
CA ASP A 192 -15.01 17.65 -10.81
C ASP A 192 -15.61 19.03 -10.44
N ASP A 193 -15.64 19.36 -9.14
CA ASP A 193 -16.15 20.65 -8.67
C ASP A 193 -15.22 21.82 -9.00
N VAL A 194 -13.90 21.66 -9.16
CA VAL A 194 -13.02 22.79 -9.57
C VAL A 194 -13.20 23.13 -11.05
N GLU A 195 -13.65 22.18 -11.87
CA GLU A 195 -14.07 22.46 -13.24
C GLU A 195 -15.41 23.21 -13.30
N ASP A 196 -16.28 23.07 -12.28
CA ASP A 196 -17.61 23.72 -12.21
C ASP A 196 -17.71 24.92 -11.22
N ALA A 197 -16.80 25.06 -10.26
CA ALA A 197 -16.88 26.04 -9.16
C ALA A 197 -16.09 27.32 -9.47
N SER A 198 -16.65 28.10 -10.40
CA SER A 198 -16.48 29.55 -10.39
C SER A 198 -17.27 30.26 -9.26
N ASN A 199 -17.74 29.57 -8.22
CA ASN A 199 -18.43 30.23 -7.11
C ASN A 199 -18.35 29.44 -5.79
N GLY A 200 -17.89 30.12 -4.73
CA GLY A 200 -17.47 29.52 -3.47
C GLY A 200 -18.55 28.75 -2.70
N SER A 201 -18.21 27.53 -2.27
CA SER A 201 -18.99 26.72 -1.32
C SER A 201 -18.13 25.69 -0.59
N ALA A 202 -16.89 26.05 -0.20
CA ALA A 202 -15.96 25.14 0.48
C ALA A 202 -16.34 24.82 1.96
N GLU A 203 -17.27 25.56 2.55
CA GLU A 203 -17.68 25.38 3.95
C GLU A 203 -18.91 24.46 4.10
N VAL A 204 -19.84 24.49 3.14
CA VAL A 204 -21.07 23.66 3.16
C VAL A 204 -20.76 22.18 2.95
N LEU A 205 -19.76 21.88 2.11
CA LEU A 205 -19.34 20.50 1.81
C LEU A 205 -18.74 19.77 3.01
N ARG A 206 -18.10 20.48 3.95
CA ARG A 206 -17.53 19.85 5.16
C ARG A 206 -18.62 19.32 6.10
N GLU A 207 -19.75 20.01 6.20
CA GLU A 207 -20.88 19.57 7.04
C GLU A 207 -21.63 18.40 6.42
N GLU A 208 -21.81 18.37 5.10
CA GLU A 208 -22.41 17.22 4.40
C GLU A 208 -21.52 15.97 4.46
N LEU A 209 -20.20 16.12 4.34
CA LEU A 209 -19.25 15.02 4.49
C LEU A 209 -19.23 14.43 5.91
N ASN A 210 -19.37 15.27 6.93
CA ASN A 210 -19.48 14.81 8.32
C ASN A 210 -20.82 14.09 8.58
N THR A 211 -21.86 14.44 7.82
CA THR A 211 -23.16 13.76 7.86
C THR A 211 -23.11 12.41 7.14
N LEU A 212 -22.39 12.32 6.02
CA LEU A 212 -22.13 11.05 5.33
C LEU A 212 -21.31 10.08 6.19
N LEU A 213 -20.33 10.58 6.97
CA LEU A 213 -19.60 9.81 7.98
C LEU A 213 -20.53 9.12 9.00
N LEU A 214 -21.66 9.75 9.35
CA LEU A 214 -22.66 9.18 10.27
C LEU A 214 -23.62 8.21 9.56
N CYS A 215 -23.92 8.42 8.28
CA CYS A 215 -24.85 7.59 7.52
C CYS A 215 -24.23 6.32 6.92
N TRP A 216 -22.90 6.30 6.70
CA TRP A 216 -22.20 5.15 6.10
C TRP A 216 -21.87 4.00 7.07
N ALA A 217 -22.29 4.12 8.33
CA ALA A 217 -22.25 3.03 9.29
C ALA A 217 -23.64 2.38 9.49
N PRO A 218 -24.22 1.65 8.51
CA PRO A 218 -25.39 0.84 8.80
C PRO A 218 -24.95 -0.48 9.47
N GLU A 219 -25.37 -0.61 10.73
CA GLU A 219 -25.84 -1.85 11.36
C GLU A 219 -25.04 -3.14 11.08
N ARG A 220 -24.01 -3.39 11.88
CA ARG A 220 -23.64 -4.76 12.31
C ARG A 220 -23.73 -4.88 13.83
N GLN A 221 -24.91 -4.63 14.37
CA GLN A 221 -25.29 -5.12 15.70
C GLN A 221 -26.73 -5.63 15.65
N MET A 222 -26.87 -6.94 15.84
CA MET A 222 -28.01 -7.73 16.34
C MET A 222 -27.84 -9.13 15.74
N SER A 223 -27.60 -10.19 16.50
CA SER A 223 -28.35 -10.68 17.66
C SER A 223 -27.52 -11.75 18.43
N PRO A 224 -27.99 -12.21 19.61
CA PRO A 224 -27.17 -12.46 20.81
C PRO A 224 -26.29 -13.70 20.80
#